data_AF-A0AAU5S8P2-F1
#
_entry.id   AF-A0AAU5S8P2-F1
#
_cell.length_a   1.000
_cell.length_b   1.000
_cell.length_c   1.000
_cell.angle_alpha   90.00
_cell.angle_beta   90.00
_cell.angle_gamma   90.00
#
_symmetry.space_group_name_H-M   'P 1'
#
loop_
_entity.id
_entity.type
_entity.pdbx_description
1 polymer ?
#
loop_
_entity_poly.entity_id
_entity_poly.type
_entity_poly.pdbx_seq_one_letter_code
_entity_poly.pdbx_strand_id
1 'polypeptide(L)'
;MNRSAVQALAEVLRKLGRYGAWLDPANATPEQLASVAEALTEARHALDRASRPAPTTACRRHPGGPTEPGTTAGCLLCRTTRARSATSPTDAFDPDITEVLAAIAEHGQDAAATRYGGLSVTRALAATHRTKTPKRTP
;
A
#
# COMPACT_ATOMS: atom_id res chain seq x y z
N MET A 1 -13.70 -13.55 10.69
CA MET A 1 -13.66 -12.19 11.24
C MET A 1 -12.98 -11.27 10.24
N ASN A 2 -13.63 -10.16 9.88
CA ASN A 2 -13.10 -9.23 8.88
C ASN A 2 -12.08 -8.26 9.51
N ARG A 3 -10.77 -8.46 9.26
CA ARG A 3 -9.67 -7.72 9.92
C ARG A 3 -9.69 -6.21 9.65
N SER A 4 -10.05 -5.79 8.43
CA SER A 4 -10.15 -4.36 8.12
C SER A 4 -11.34 -3.72 8.85
N ALA A 5 -12.46 -4.43 8.99
CA ALA A 5 -13.59 -3.97 9.78
C ALA A 5 -13.25 -3.88 11.28
N VAL A 6 -12.45 -4.80 11.82
CA VAL A 6 -11.95 -4.73 13.21
C VAL A 6 -11.04 -3.51 13.43
N GLN A 7 -10.17 -3.18 12.46
CA GLN A 7 -9.35 -1.97 12.53
C GLN A 7 -10.20 -0.70 12.50
N ALA A 8 -11.20 -0.63 11.62
CA ALA A 8 -12.15 0.48 11.57
C ALA A 8 -12.90 0.63 12.90
N LEU A 9 -13.39 -0.47 13.48
CA LEU A 9 -14.05 -0.45 14.80
C LEU A 9 -13.12 0.11 15.88
N ALA A 10 -11.86 -0.32 15.93
CA ALA A 10 -10.90 0.16 16.93
C ALA A 10 -10.63 1.67 16.80
N GLU A 11 -10.60 2.21 15.57
CA GLU A 11 -10.46 3.65 15.33
C GLU A 11 -11.66 4.44 15.88
N VAL A 12 -12.87 4.01 15.56
CA VAL A 12 -14.09 4.69 16.00
C VAL A 12 -14.24 4.62 17.52
N LEU A 13 -13.91 3.50 18.15
CA LEU A 13 -13.92 3.40 19.62
C LEU A 13 -12.90 4.35 20.27
N ARG A 14 -11.71 4.55 19.67
CA ARG A 14 -10.75 5.56 20.14
C ARG A 14 -11.26 6.98 19.95
N LYS A 15 -11.96 7.27 18.85
CA LYS A 15 -12.66 8.55 18.63
C LYS A 15 -13.73 8.79 19.71
N LEU A 16 -14.56 7.79 20.02
CA LEU A 16 -15.56 7.86 21.10
C LEU A 16 -14.92 8.05 22.48
N GLY A 17 -13.79 7.40 22.77
CA GLY A 17 -13.07 7.61 24.03
C GLY A 17 -12.59 9.06 24.20
N ARG A 18 -12.11 9.70 23.13
CA ARG A 18 -11.82 11.15 23.13
C ARG A 18 -13.09 11.96 23.38
N TYR A 19 -14.21 11.53 22.82
CA TYR A 19 -15.48 12.20 23.08
C TYR A 19 -15.99 12.05 24.52
N GLY A 20 -15.71 10.95 25.19
CA GLY A 20 -16.01 10.80 26.62
C GLY A 20 -15.18 11.74 27.50
N ALA A 21 -13.93 12.01 27.13
CA ALA A 21 -12.98 12.75 27.96
C ALA A 21 -13.29 14.26 28.11
N TRP A 22 -13.89 14.88 27.09
CA TRP A 22 -14.23 16.32 27.04
C TRP A 22 -15.73 16.61 27.18
N LEU A 23 -16.59 15.59 27.35
CA LEU A 23 -18.02 15.78 27.60
C LEU A 23 -18.23 16.19 29.05
N ASP A 24 -18.60 17.44 29.27
CA ASP A 24 -19.03 17.96 30.57
C ASP A 24 -20.56 17.83 30.69
N PRO A 25 -21.11 17.06 31.65
CA PRO A 25 -22.55 16.96 31.87
C PRO A 25 -23.26 18.30 32.09
N ALA A 26 -22.57 19.30 32.63
CA ALA A 26 -23.16 20.62 32.90
C ALA A 26 -23.20 21.53 31.66
N ASN A 27 -22.33 21.30 30.67
CA ASN A 27 -22.06 22.23 29.56
C ASN A 27 -22.08 21.57 28.17
N ALA A 28 -22.49 20.31 28.05
CA ALA A 28 -22.54 19.61 26.77
C ALA A 28 -23.46 20.34 25.77
N THR A 29 -22.92 20.67 24.59
CA THR A 29 -23.70 21.34 23.55
C THR A 29 -24.44 20.33 22.65
N PRO A 30 -25.55 20.73 22.00
CA PRO A 30 -26.25 19.88 21.05
C PRO A 30 -25.35 19.33 19.93
N GLU A 31 -24.39 20.11 19.46
CA GLU A 31 -23.44 19.74 18.40
C GLU A 31 -22.46 18.67 18.87
N GLN A 32 -21.99 18.75 20.12
CA GLN A 32 -21.16 17.71 20.73
C GLN A 32 -21.92 16.40 20.85
N LEU A 33 -23.18 16.46 21.30
CA LEU A 33 -24.05 15.27 21.40
C LEU A 33 -24.36 14.67 20.02
N ALA A 34 -24.57 15.50 18.99
CA ALA A 34 -24.75 15.05 17.61
C ALA A 34 -23.51 14.31 17.08
N SER A 35 -22.31 14.85 17.36
CA SER A 35 -21.03 14.22 16.98
C SER A 35 -20.84 12.85 17.66
N VAL A 36 -21.26 12.72 18.92
CA VAL A 36 -21.25 11.44 19.65
C VAL A 36 -22.23 10.46 19.03
N ALA A 37 -23.45 10.90 18.71
CA ALA A 37 -24.47 10.05 18.08
C ALA A 37 -24.01 9.51 16.72
N GLU A 38 -23.36 10.34 15.91
CA GLU A 38 -22.77 9.93 14.63
C GLU A 38 -21.68 8.87 14.84
N ALA A 39 -20.75 9.11 15.77
CA ALA A 39 -19.68 8.14 16.07
C ALA A 39 -20.21 6.82 16.65
N LEU A 40 -21.28 6.84 17.46
CA LEU A 40 -21.95 5.63 17.94
C LEU A 40 -22.59 4.84 16.80
N THR A 41 -23.20 5.53 15.84
CA THR A 41 -23.78 4.92 14.64
C THR A 41 -22.69 4.29 13.78
N GLU A 42 -21.58 5.01 13.56
CA GLU A 42 -20.40 4.51 12.86
C GLU A 42 -19.83 3.26 13.53
N ALA A 43 -19.72 3.26 14.87
CA ALA A 43 -19.24 2.13 15.65
C ALA A 43 -20.15 0.90 15.50
N ARG A 44 -21.48 1.09 15.55
CA ARG A 44 -22.45 0.01 15.32
C ARG A 44 -22.28 -0.61 13.93
N HIS A 45 -22.12 0.19 12.89
CA HIS A 45 -21.90 -0.32 11.54
C HIS A 45 -20.54 -1.02 11.40
N ALA A 46 -19.49 -0.51 12.03
CA ALA A 46 -18.18 -1.16 12.03
C ALA A 46 -18.21 -2.52 12.74
N LEU A 47 -18.91 -2.61 13.87
CA LEU A 47 -19.13 -3.85 14.62
C LEU A 47 -19.89 -4.89 13.80
N ASP A 48 -20.98 -4.50 13.14
CA ASP A 48 -21.75 -5.39 12.26
C ASP A 48 -20.90 -5.93 11.09
N ARG A 49 -20.02 -5.09 10.51
CA ARG A 49 -19.09 -5.57 9.48
C ARG A 49 -18.01 -6.50 10.03
N ALA A 50 -17.55 -6.26 11.25
CA ALA A 50 -16.49 -7.04 11.90
C ALA A 50 -16.97 -8.44 12.31
N SER A 51 -18.23 -8.55 12.76
CA SER A 51 -18.86 -9.81 13.15
C SER A 51 -19.12 -10.75 11.97
N ARG A 52 -19.22 -10.22 10.75
CA ARG A 52 -19.39 -11.01 9.53
C ARG A 52 -18.12 -11.77 9.14
N PRO A 53 -18.25 -12.94 8.47
CA PRO A 53 -17.13 -13.60 7.82
C PRO A 53 -16.39 -12.64 6.88
N ALA A 54 -15.08 -12.79 6.74
CA ALA A 54 -14.33 -12.00 5.78
C ALA A 54 -14.82 -12.34 4.36
N PRO A 55 -14.98 -11.34 3.46
CA PRO A 55 -15.34 -11.62 2.08
C PRO A 55 -14.24 -12.45 1.42
N THR A 56 -14.56 -13.71 1.11
CA THR A 56 -13.66 -14.66 0.48
C THR A 56 -13.80 -14.59 -1.04
N THR A 57 -12.67 -14.57 -1.74
CA THR A 57 -12.71 -14.61 -3.20
C THR A 57 -13.02 -16.02 -3.69
N ALA A 58 -13.71 -16.15 -4.82
CA ALA A 58 -13.87 -17.44 -5.51
C ALA A 58 -12.60 -17.91 -6.27
N CYS A 59 -11.44 -17.30 -5.97
CA CYS A 59 -10.20 -17.58 -6.68
C CYS A 59 -9.62 -18.93 -6.26
N ARG A 60 -9.45 -19.84 -7.23
CA ARG A 60 -8.82 -21.16 -7.00
C ARG A 60 -7.39 -21.06 -6.45
N ARG A 61 -6.67 -19.99 -6.76
CA ARG A 61 -5.29 -19.76 -6.27
C ARG A 61 -5.25 -19.18 -4.85
N HIS A 62 -6.30 -18.44 -4.45
CA HIS A 62 -6.39 -17.79 -3.14
C HIS A 62 -7.82 -17.90 -2.58
N PRO A 63 -8.27 -19.08 -2.17
CA PRO A 63 -9.68 -19.32 -1.77
C PRO A 63 -10.14 -18.56 -0.51
N GLY A 64 -9.21 -17.94 0.22
CA GLY A 64 -9.48 -17.01 1.33
C GLY A 64 -8.90 -15.61 1.11
N GLY A 65 -8.53 -15.29 -0.13
CA GLY A 65 -7.90 -14.01 -0.47
C GLY A 65 -8.86 -12.82 -0.34
N PRO A 66 -8.31 -11.59 -0.22
CA PRO A 66 -9.12 -10.38 -0.21
C PRO A 66 -9.82 -10.16 -1.55
N THR A 67 -11.10 -9.78 -1.47
CA THR A 67 -11.93 -9.48 -2.64
C THR A 67 -11.58 -8.13 -3.23
N GLU A 68 -11.55 -8.04 -4.55
CA GLU A 68 -11.34 -6.81 -5.29
C GLU A 68 -12.56 -5.89 -5.14
N PRO A 69 -12.36 -4.61 -4.75
CA PRO A 69 -13.44 -3.65 -4.63
C PRO A 69 -14.21 -3.49 -5.95
N GLY A 70 -15.55 -3.49 -5.88
CA GLY A 70 -16.40 -3.36 -7.07
C GLY A 70 -16.58 -4.65 -7.89
N THR A 71 -16.02 -5.77 -7.45
CA THR A 71 -16.24 -7.08 -8.07
C THR A 71 -16.88 -8.04 -7.07
N THR A 72 -17.75 -8.92 -7.56
CA THR A 72 -18.45 -9.89 -6.71
C THR A 72 -17.53 -11.04 -6.27
N ALA A 73 -16.44 -11.31 -7.02
CA ALA A 73 -15.56 -12.47 -6.77
C ALA A 73 -14.09 -12.28 -7.21
N GLY A 74 -13.69 -11.09 -7.66
CA GLY A 74 -12.32 -10.83 -8.10
C GLY A 74 -11.33 -10.93 -6.95
N CYS A 75 -10.16 -11.53 -7.17
CA CYS A 75 -9.12 -11.62 -6.16
C CYS A 75 -8.15 -10.44 -6.29
N LEU A 76 -8.09 -9.63 -5.24
CA LEU A 76 -7.24 -8.43 -5.20
C LEU A 76 -5.75 -8.77 -5.40
N LEU A 77 -5.30 -9.95 -4.93
CA LEU A 77 -3.92 -10.41 -5.16
C LEU A 77 -3.65 -10.73 -6.63
N CYS A 78 -4.60 -11.38 -7.30
CA CYS A 78 -4.47 -11.67 -8.72
C CYS A 78 -4.55 -10.39 -9.57
N ARG A 79 -5.43 -9.46 -9.19
CA ARG A 79 -5.52 -8.14 -9.83
C ARG A 79 -4.22 -7.36 -9.71
N THR A 80 -3.66 -7.26 -8.50
CA THR A 80 -2.39 -6.53 -8.26
C THR A 80 -1.22 -7.18 -9.00
N THR A 81 -1.19 -8.52 -9.09
CA THR A 81 -0.19 -9.24 -9.88
C THR A 81 -0.33 -8.90 -11.37
N ARG A 82 -1.55 -8.97 -11.91
CA ARG A 82 -1.85 -8.61 -13.31
C ARG A 82 -1.50 -7.16 -13.61
N ALA A 83 -1.80 -6.24 -12.70
CA ALA A 83 -1.46 -4.82 -12.84
C ALA A 83 0.05 -4.60 -12.93
N ARG A 84 0.84 -5.26 -12.06
CA ARG A 84 2.32 -5.22 -12.13
C ARG A 84 2.86 -5.82 -13.41
N SER A 85 2.23 -6.86 -13.95
CA SER A 85 2.62 -7.47 -15.23
C SER A 85 2.19 -6.66 -16.45
N ALA A 86 1.10 -5.90 -16.34
CA ALA A 86 0.59 -5.05 -17.41
C ALA A 86 1.33 -3.71 -17.52
N THR A 87 2.06 -3.30 -16.48
CA THR A 87 3.05 -2.23 -16.59
C THR A 87 4.25 -2.79 -17.36
N SER A 88 4.13 -2.83 -18.69
CA SER A 88 5.29 -3.06 -19.56
C SER A 88 6.34 -1.98 -19.28
N PRO A 89 7.65 -2.29 -19.32
CA PRO A 89 8.73 -1.34 -19.04
C PRO A 89 8.74 -0.10 -19.96
N THR A 90 7.93 -0.10 -21.02
CA THR A 90 7.91 0.91 -22.07
C THR A 90 7.43 2.29 -21.64
N ASP A 91 6.79 2.44 -20.47
CA ASP A 91 6.37 3.75 -19.92
C ASP A 91 7.26 4.25 -18.77
N ALA A 92 8.25 3.47 -18.35
CA ALA A 92 9.23 3.95 -17.39
C ALA A 92 10.30 4.74 -18.15
N PHE A 93 10.61 5.96 -17.68
CA PHE A 93 11.83 6.66 -18.08
C PHE A 93 13.01 5.70 -17.88
N ASP A 94 13.55 5.17 -18.98
CA ASP A 94 14.72 4.28 -18.98
C ASP A 94 15.92 5.14 -19.38
N PRO A 95 16.62 5.76 -18.41
CA PRO A 95 17.78 6.59 -18.71
C PRO A 95 18.86 5.73 -19.35
N ASP A 96 19.60 6.30 -20.30
CA ASP A 96 20.72 5.60 -20.91
C ASP A 96 21.71 5.15 -19.82
N ILE A 97 22.07 3.86 -19.83
CA ILE A 97 22.98 3.26 -18.85
C ILE A 97 24.31 4.04 -18.83
N THR A 98 24.77 4.52 -19.98
CA THR A 98 26.01 5.31 -20.09
C THR A 98 25.90 6.63 -19.34
N GLU A 99 24.76 7.31 -19.45
CA GLU A 99 24.47 8.55 -18.72
C GLU A 99 24.43 8.32 -17.21
N VAL A 100 23.77 7.23 -16.76
CA VAL A 100 23.71 6.88 -15.34
C VAL A 100 25.10 6.57 -14.78
N LEU A 101 25.95 5.85 -15.54
CA LEU A 101 27.33 5.57 -15.13
C LEU A 101 28.19 6.82 -15.07
N ALA A 102 28.03 7.75 -16.02
CA ALA A 102 28.73 9.03 -16.00
C ALA A 102 28.34 9.84 -14.75
N ALA A 103 27.04 9.92 -14.44
CA ALA A 103 26.56 10.61 -13.25
C ALA A 103 27.04 9.97 -11.93
N ILE A 104 27.15 8.63 -11.87
CA ILE A 104 27.74 7.93 -10.71
C ILE A 104 29.22 8.30 -10.55
N ALA A 105 29.97 8.36 -11.65
CA ALA A 105 31.39 8.70 -11.62
C ALA A 105 31.61 10.17 -11.22
N GLU A 106 30.73 11.07 -11.66
CA GLU A 106 30.88 12.52 -11.44
C GLU A 106 30.35 12.98 -10.07
N HIS A 107 29.24 12.40 -9.60
CA HIS A 107 28.51 12.90 -8.42
C HIS A 107 28.31 11.86 -7.32
N GLY A 108 28.70 10.62 -7.55
CA GLY A 108 28.51 9.52 -6.61
C GLY A 108 27.15 8.83 -6.74
N GLN A 109 27.04 7.64 -6.12
CA GLN A 109 25.88 6.75 -6.26
C GLN A 109 24.60 7.33 -5.65
N ASP A 110 24.68 8.00 -4.50
CA ASP A 110 23.51 8.56 -3.81
C ASP A 110 22.87 9.71 -4.60
N ALA A 111 23.71 10.58 -5.18
CA ALA A 111 23.26 11.66 -6.05
C ALA A 111 22.63 11.11 -7.34
N ALA A 112 23.25 10.10 -7.95
CA ALA A 112 22.69 9.41 -9.12
C ALA A 112 21.37 8.69 -8.81
N ALA A 113 21.24 8.07 -7.63
CA ALA A 113 20.01 7.38 -7.21
C ALA A 113 18.86 8.36 -6.97
N THR A 114 19.16 9.56 -6.47
CA THR A 114 18.18 10.64 -6.30
C THR A 114 17.67 11.15 -7.66
N ARG A 115 18.55 11.21 -8.67
CA ARG A 115 18.23 11.74 -10.01
C ARG A 115 17.56 10.73 -10.95
N TYR A 116 18.03 9.49 -10.95
CA TYR A 116 17.64 8.45 -11.93
C TYR A 116 16.86 7.28 -11.32
N GLY A 117 16.76 7.22 -9.99
CA GLY A 117 16.16 6.13 -9.24
C GLY A 117 17.13 4.98 -8.95
N GLY A 118 16.97 4.37 -7.77
CA GLY A 118 17.88 3.31 -7.29
C GLY A 118 17.90 2.06 -8.19
N LEU A 119 16.81 1.74 -8.87
CA LEU A 119 16.76 0.60 -9.80
C LEU A 119 17.66 0.83 -11.02
N SER A 120 17.67 2.03 -11.57
CA SER A 120 18.48 2.42 -12.74
C SER A 120 19.98 2.36 -12.40
N VAL A 121 20.38 2.89 -11.23
CA VAL A 121 21.75 2.80 -10.71
C VAL A 121 22.17 1.33 -10.52
N THR A 122 21.31 0.51 -9.91
CA THR A 122 21.59 -0.91 -9.69
C THR A 122 21.78 -1.67 -11.01
N ARG A 123 20.93 -1.40 -12.02
CA ARG A 123 21.05 -2.00 -13.36
C ARG A 123 22.34 -1.57 -14.06
N ALA A 124 22.67 -0.28 -14.02
CA ALA A 124 23.87 0.27 -14.63
C ALA A 124 25.14 -0.36 -14.05
N LEU A 125 25.24 -0.43 -12.72
CA LEU A 125 26.36 -1.09 -12.04
C LEU A 125 26.42 -2.59 -12.39
N ALA A 126 25.29 -3.30 -12.36
CA ALA A 126 25.24 -4.73 -12.74
C ALA A 126 25.69 -4.99 -14.19
N ALA A 127 25.39 -4.07 -15.12
CA ALA A 127 25.84 -4.16 -16.50
C ALA A 127 27.38 -4.05 -16.61
N THR A 128 28.02 -3.16 -15.83
CA THR A 128 29.49 -3.04 -15.81
C THR A 128 30.21 -4.27 -15.23
N HIS A 129 29.59 -4.98 -14.28
CA HIS A 129 30.17 -6.20 -13.73
C HIS A 129 30.09 -7.37 -14.71
N ARG A 130 29.07 -7.43 -15.56
CA ARG A 130 28.93 -8.47 -16.60
C ARG A 130 29.96 -8.31 -17.73
N THR A 131 30.36 -7.10 -18.06
CA THR A 131 31.36 -6.84 -19.12
C THR A 131 32.82 -7.04 -18.66
N LYS A 132 33.07 -7.11 -17.35
CA LYS A 132 34.41 -7.33 -16.76
C LYS A 132 34.78 -8.79 -16.51
N THR A 133 33.92 -9.76 -16.86
CA THR A 133 34.24 -11.19 -16.69
C THR A 133 35.39 -11.59 -17.63
N PRO A 134 36.59 -11.97 -17.14
CA PRO A 134 37.68 -12.37 -18.01
C PRO A 134 37.33 -13.69 -18.70
N LYS A 135 37.58 -13.75 -20.02
CA LYS A 135 37.52 -14.99 -20.80
C LYS A 135 38.51 -15.97 -20.16
N ARG A 136 38.01 -17.06 -19.55
CA ARG A 136 38.85 -18.21 -19.18
C ARG A 136 39.35 -18.83 -20.49
N THR A 137 40.60 -18.57 -20.82
CA THR A 137 41.31 -19.21 -21.93
C THR A 137 41.57 -20.69 -21.56
N PRO A 138 41.40 -21.64 -22.49
CA PRO A 138 41.52 -23.09 -22.24
C PRO A 138 42.92 -23.53 -21.81
#